data_AF-A0A7T8KJ54-F1
#
_entry.id   AF-A0A7T8KJ54-F1
#
_cell.length_a   1.000
_cell.length_b   1.000
_cell.length_c   1.000
_cell.angle_alpha   90.00
_cell.angle_beta   90.00
_cell.angle_gamma   90.00
#
_symmetry.space_group_name_H-M   'P 1'
#
loop_
_entity.id
_entity.type
_entity.pdbx_description
1 polymer ?
#
loop_
_entity_poly.entity_id
_entity_poly.type
_entity_poly.pdbx_seq_one_letter_code
_entity_poly.pdbx_strand_id
1 'polypeptide(L)'
;KAYGATPRATITFSTKNNTSFPFDVIPDTGATKSIMSADILKERNIPFKRSKAVITLADSTSTMAAEGKVNLTATFGEYKADIEVIVTSSL
;
A
#
# COMPACT_ATOMS: atom_id res chain seq x y z
N LYS A 1 -22.66 -19.46 -0.61
CA LYS A 1 -22.59 -18.03 -0.24
C LYS A 1 -22.11 -17.27 -1.47
N ALA A 2 -22.87 -16.31 -1.96
CA ALA A 2 -22.36 -15.41 -3.00
C ALA A 2 -21.22 -14.60 -2.36
N TYR A 3 -20.00 -14.79 -2.84
CA TYR A 3 -18.88 -13.93 -2.46
C TYR A 3 -19.16 -12.58 -3.10
N GLY A 4 -19.44 -11.56 -2.27
CA GLY A 4 -19.59 -10.19 -2.75
C GLY A 4 -18.34 -9.74 -3.49
N ALA A 5 -18.48 -8.79 -4.41
CA ALA A 5 -17.34 -8.20 -5.10
C ALA A 5 -16.31 -7.68 -4.08
N THR A 6 -15.02 -7.89 -4.35
CA THR A 6 -13.94 -7.34 -3.52
C THR A 6 -14.15 -5.83 -3.40
N PRO A 7 -14.25 -5.28 -2.18
CA PRO A 7 -14.45 -3.85 -2.02
C PRO A 7 -13.27 -3.11 -2.65
N ARG A 8 -13.56 -2.01 -3.32
CA ARG A 8 -12.57 -1.13 -3.93
C ARG A 8 -12.88 0.31 -3.59
N ALA A 9 -11.83 1.09 -3.37
CA ALA A 9 -11.94 2.52 -3.14
C ALA A 9 -10.79 3.23 -3.85
N THR A 10 -11.09 4.35 -4.51
CA THR A 10 -10.06 5.23 -5.05
C THR A 10 -9.58 6.15 -3.92
N ILE A 11 -8.29 6.07 -3.60
CA ILE A 11 -7.64 6.92 -2.60
C ILE A 11 -6.66 7.85 -3.31
N THR A 12 -6.63 9.12 -2.90
CA THR A 12 -5.55 10.02 -3.32
C THR A 12 -4.39 9.91 -2.35
N PHE A 13 -3.24 9.44 -2.85
CA PHE A 13 -2.00 9.40 -2.11
C PHE A 13 -1.19 10.66 -2.40
N SER A 14 -0.58 11.24 -1.38
CA SER A 14 0.39 12.32 -1.54
C SER A 14 1.69 12.03 -0.81
N THR A 15 2.80 12.39 -1.43
CA THR A 15 4.14 12.36 -0.84
C THR A 15 4.46 13.68 -0.15
N LYS A 16 5.54 13.72 0.66
CA LYS A 16 6.02 14.96 1.30
C LYS A 16 6.45 16.05 0.32
N ASN A 17 6.83 15.70 -0.91
CA ASN A 17 7.22 16.65 -1.95
C ASN A 17 6.03 17.08 -2.84
N ASN A 18 4.79 16.96 -2.36
CA ASN A 18 3.55 17.35 -3.04
C ASN A 18 3.27 16.59 -4.36
N THR A 19 3.87 15.41 -4.57
CA THR A 19 3.43 14.51 -5.64
C THR A 19 2.16 13.83 -5.16
N SER A 20 1.05 14.04 -5.89
CA SER A 20 -0.23 13.41 -5.60
C SER A 20 -0.70 12.53 -6.74
N PHE A 21 -1.28 11.39 -6.42
CA PHE A 21 -1.84 10.47 -7.41
C PHE A 21 -3.06 9.72 -6.85
N PRO A 22 -4.14 9.57 -7.64
CA PRO A 22 -5.21 8.65 -7.30
C PRO A 22 -4.77 7.20 -7.55
N PHE A 23 -5.24 6.28 -6.72
CA PHE A 23 -5.03 4.86 -6.93
C PHE A 23 -6.17 4.03 -6.33
N ASP A 24 -6.58 2.99 -7.04
CA ASP A 24 -7.60 2.06 -6.57
C ASP A 24 -6.98 1.05 -5.60
N VAL A 25 -7.54 0.98 -4.39
CA VAL A 25 -7.09 0.07 -3.34
C VAL A 25 -8.18 -0.92 -2.96
N ILE A 26 -7.77 -2.00 -2.32
CA ILE A 26 -8.65 -2.90 -1.59
C ILE A 26 -8.58 -2.49 -0.11
N PRO A 27 -9.68 -1.98 0.48
CA PRO A 27 -9.74 -1.81 1.92
C PRO A 27 -9.79 -3.20 2.57
N ASP A 28 -8.75 -3.52 3.34
CA ASP A 28 -8.59 -4.83 3.97
C ASP A 28 -8.50 -4.69 5.49
N THR A 29 -9.58 -5.04 6.18
CA THR A 29 -9.64 -5.01 7.65
C THR A 29 -8.85 -6.16 8.30
N GLY A 30 -8.44 -7.17 7.54
CA GLY A 30 -7.57 -8.26 7.99
C GLY A 30 -6.09 -7.89 7.94
N ALA A 31 -5.73 -6.83 7.21
CA ALA A 31 -4.35 -6.34 7.12
C ALA A 31 -4.04 -5.33 8.24
N THR A 32 -2.93 -5.55 8.94
CA THR A 32 -2.44 -4.63 9.98
C THR A 32 -1.58 -3.49 9.41
N LYS A 33 -1.15 -3.62 8.15
CA LYS A 33 -0.31 -2.64 7.43
C LYS A 33 -0.77 -2.53 5.98
N SER A 34 -0.67 -1.33 5.42
CA SER A 34 -0.86 -1.11 3.99
C SER A 34 0.35 -1.64 3.22
N ILE A 35 0.08 -2.30 2.09
CA ILE A 35 1.10 -2.82 1.19
C ILE A 35 0.84 -2.24 -0.21
N MET A 36 1.90 -1.86 -0.92
CA MET A 36 1.84 -1.32 -2.28
C MET A 36 2.92 -1.93 -3.15
N SER A 37 2.61 -2.11 -4.44
CA SER A 37 3.59 -2.61 -5.40
C SER A 37 4.71 -1.60 -5.62
N ALA A 38 5.94 -2.09 -5.68
CA ALA A 38 7.11 -1.29 -6.02
C ALA A 38 6.94 -0.62 -7.39
N ASP A 39 6.23 -1.25 -8.33
CA ASP A 39 6.09 -0.73 -9.69
C ASP A 39 5.20 0.51 -9.74
N ILE A 40 4.15 0.56 -8.91
CA ILE A 40 3.30 1.76 -8.76
C ILE A 40 4.15 2.98 -8.36
N LEU A 41 5.09 2.78 -7.44
CA LEU A 41 5.98 3.85 -6.97
C LEU A 41 7.04 4.21 -8.01
N LYS A 42 7.61 3.22 -8.71
CA LYS A 42 8.61 3.45 -9.78
C LYS A 42 8.01 4.23 -10.94
N GLU A 43 6.82 3.87 -11.42
CA GLU A 43 6.09 4.59 -12.49
C GLU A 43 5.90 6.07 -12.16
N ARG A 44 5.78 6.39 -10.86
CA ARG A 44 5.50 7.74 -10.35
C ARG A 44 6.75 8.45 -9.85
N ASN A 45 7.93 7.86 -10.01
CA ASN A 45 9.21 8.35 -9.48
C ASN A 45 9.17 8.65 -7.97
N ILE A 46 8.47 7.83 -7.20
CA ILE A 46 8.35 7.98 -5.75
C ILE A 46 9.44 7.16 -5.07
N PRO A 47 10.45 7.78 -4.43
CA PRO A 47 11.47 7.04 -3.73
C PRO A 47 10.90 6.44 -2.44
N PHE A 48 11.38 5.24 -2.09
CA PHE A 48 11.07 4.59 -0.82
C PHE A 48 12.36 4.18 -0.12
N LYS A 49 12.33 4.14 1.21
CA LYS A 49 13.49 3.73 2.01
C LYS A 49 13.61 2.21 1.94
N ARG A 50 14.73 1.73 1.39
CA ARG A 50 15.02 0.29 1.37
C ARG A 50 15.10 -0.26 2.79
N SER A 51 14.46 -1.39 3.02
CA SER A 51 14.53 -2.12 4.28
C SER A 51 14.33 -3.59 4.02
N LYS A 52 15.15 -4.45 4.63
CA LYS A 52 14.91 -5.89 4.62
C LYS A 52 13.89 -6.20 5.70
N ALA A 53 12.66 -6.48 5.30
CA ALA A 53 11.62 -7.00 6.17
C ALA A 53 10.89 -8.14 5.46
N VAL A 54 10.20 -8.97 6.24
CA VAL A 54 9.43 -10.10 5.75
C VAL A 54 7.99 -9.90 6.21
N ILE A 55 7.04 -10.09 5.29
CA ILE A 55 5.61 -10.01 5.55
C ILE A 55 5.08 -11.44 5.63
N THR A 56 4.46 -11.80 6.74
CA THR A 56 3.76 -13.07 6.87
C THR A 56 2.42 -12.99 6.16
N LEU A 57 2.12 -13.97 5.31
CA LEU A 57 0.88 -14.04 4.55
C LEU A 57 -0.25 -14.69 5.36
N ALA A 58 -1.47 -14.69 4.81
CA ALA A 58 -2.66 -15.16 5.50
C ALA A 58 -2.61 -16.63 5.95
N ASP A 59 -1.83 -17.47 5.28
CA ASP A 59 -1.64 -18.89 5.64
C ASP A 59 -0.68 -19.10 6.83
N SER A 60 -0.09 -18.02 7.36
CA SER A 60 0.85 -18.01 8.49
C SER A 60 2.18 -18.74 8.25
N THR A 61 2.36 -19.38 7.10
CA THR A 61 3.55 -20.19 6.76
C THR A 61 4.32 -19.58 5.60
N SER A 62 3.63 -18.92 4.69
CA SER A 62 4.21 -18.24 3.55
C SER A 62 4.64 -16.83 3.94
N THR A 63 5.69 -16.38 3.27
CA THR A 63 6.25 -15.06 3.49
C THR A 63 6.55 -14.35 2.19
N MET A 64 6.51 -13.02 2.24
CA MET A 64 6.83 -12.15 1.13
C MET A 64 7.93 -11.16 1.54
N ALA A 65 8.91 -10.98 0.67
CA ALA A 65 9.98 -10.00 0.89
C ALA A 65 9.44 -8.58 0.72
N ALA A 66 9.70 -7.72 1.72
CA ALA A 66 9.56 -6.29 1.56
C ALA A 66 10.84 -5.71 0.95
N GLU A 67 10.69 -4.85 -0.06
CA GLU A 67 11.78 -4.07 -0.62
C GLU A 67 12.10 -2.84 0.23
N GLY A 68 11.09 -2.32 0.92
CA GLY A 68 11.23 -1.10 1.68
C GLY A 68 9.93 -0.56 2.24
N LYS A 69 9.97 0.72 2.60
CA LYS A 69 8.84 1.45 3.16
C LYS A 69 8.77 2.87 2.62
N VAL A 70 7.55 3.38 2.47
CA VAL A 70 7.30 4.77 2.11
C VAL A 70 6.23 5.35 3.03
N ASN A 71 6.40 6.62 3.40
CA ASN A 71 5.37 7.37 4.11
C ASN A 71 4.57 8.17 3.10
N LEU A 72 3.25 7.95 3.09
CA LEU A 72 2.30 8.65 2.23
C LEU A 72 1.20 9.22 3.10
N THR A 73 0.55 10.26 2.61
CA THR A 73 -0.72 10.71 3.16
C THR A 73 -1.84 10.18 2.25
N ALA A 74 -2.76 9.41 2.82
CA ALA A 74 -3.93 8.89 2.15
C ALA A 74 -5.12 9.83 2.40
N THR A 75 -5.83 10.21 1.34
CA THR A 75 -7.04 11.05 1.41
C THR A 75 -8.21 10.33 0.74
N PHE A 76 -9.33 10.24 1.47
CA PHE A 76 -10.59 9.66 1.00
C PHE A 76 -11.77 10.51 1.47
N GLY A 77 -12.37 11.28 0.55
CA GLY A 77 -13.36 12.30 0.92
C GLY A 77 -12.74 13.35 1.84
N GLU A 78 -13.35 13.59 3.00
CA GLU A 78 -12.85 14.49 4.04
C GLU A 78 -11.81 13.83 4.97
N TYR A 79 -11.64 12.51 4.89
CA TYR A 79 -10.74 11.76 5.75
C TYR A 79 -9.32 11.78 5.21
N LYS A 80 -8.35 12.02 6.11
CA LYS A 80 -6.94 12.09 5.79
C LYS A 80 -6.12 11.40 6.87
N ALA A 81 -5.13 10.59 6.46
CA ALA A 81 -4.24 9.90 7.37
C ALA A 81 -2.82 9.78 6.81
N ASP A 82 -1.82 9.98 7.65
CA ASP A 82 -0.44 9.64 7.34
C ASP A 82 -0.21 8.15 7.62
N ILE A 83 0.31 7.43 6.62
CA ILE A 83 0.47 5.98 6.68
C ILE A 83 1.90 5.57 6.29
N GLU A 84 2.42 4.57 6.99
CA GLU A 84 3.62 3.84 6.57
C GLU A 84 3.17 2.66 5.70
N VAL A 85 3.57 2.67 4.43
CA VAL A 85 3.25 1.63 3.44
C VAL A 85 4.46 0.74 3.25
N ILE A 86 4.25 -0.58 3.32
CA ILE A 86 5.26 -1.56 2.97
C ILE A 86 5.29 -1.73 1.45
N VAL A 87 6.49 -1.73 0.87
CA VAL A 87 6.71 -1.83 -0.57
C VAL A 87 7.24 -3.21 -0.92
N THR A 88 6.69 -3.85 -1.95
CA THR A 88 7.14 -5.16 -2.45
C THR A 88 6.91 -5.30 -3.96
N SER A 89 7.71 -6.11 -4.64
CA SER A 89 7.53 -6.50 -6.06
C SER A 89 6.74 -7.78 -6.23
N SER A 90 6.34 -8.43 -5.14
CA SER A 90 5.78 -9.79 -5.15
C SER A 90 4.26 -9.84 -4.92
N LEU A 91 3.54 -8.78 -5.30
CA LEU A 91 2.07 -8.70 -5.21
C LEU A 91 1.35 -9.36 -6.39
#